data_AF-A0A8J7WQ76-F1
#
_entry.id   AF-A0A8J7WQ76-F1
#
_cell.length_a   1.000
_cell.length_b   1.000
_cell.length_c   1.000
_cell.angle_alpha   90.00
_cell.angle_beta   90.00
_cell.angle_gamma   90.00
#
_symmetry.space_group_name_H-M   'P 1'
#
loop_
_entity.id
_entity.type
_entity.pdbx_description
1 polymer ?
#
loop_
_entity_poly.entity_id
_entity_poly.type
_entity_poly.pdbx_seq_one_letter_code
_entity_poly.pdbx_strand_id
1 'polypeptide(L)'
;MQARLTFILDRLNADLSGVGLGSVSVVDDPGAGWGEGLTVFEFQGRQTSANPREVEAAVALLASTFQDDVIDERHGAWPEVNGKPLWASADSGVACWYLDGKPWCAVGQLAGALAVNAPDSAE
;
A
#
# COMPACT_ATOMS: atom_id res chain seq x y z
N MET A 1 5.31 9.38 17.84
CA MET A 1 4.22 9.30 16.85
C MET A 1 4.74 9.56 15.45
N GLN A 2 5.38 10.70 15.21
CA GLN A 2 5.94 11.09 13.91
C GLN A 2 6.77 10.00 13.20
N ALA A 3 7.71 9.35 13.88
CA ALA A 3 8.52 8.28 13.28
C ALA A 3 7.70 7.09 12.72
N ARG A 4 6.57 6.75 13.35
CA ARG A 4 5.68 5.67 12.88
C ARG A 4 4.93 6.10 11.62
N LEU A 5 4.41 7.34 11.61
CA LEU A 5 3.74 7.91 10.44
C LEU A 5 4.69 7.99 9.25
N THR A 6 5.91 8.48 9.46
CA THR A 6 6.95 8.50 8.43
C THR A 6 7.20 7.11 7.88
N PHE A 7 7.39 6.10 8.73
CA PHE A 7 7.62 4.73 8.27
C PHE A 7 6.44 4.15 7.47
N ILE A 8 5.20 4.39 7.90
CA ILE A 8 3.99 3.97 7.17
C ILE A 8 3.96 4.62 5.78
N LEU A 9 4.13 5.95 5.73
CA LEU A 9 4.12 6.71 4.49
C LEU A 9 5.25 6.30 3.56
N ASP A 10 6.46 6.09 4.07
CA ASP A 10 7.62 5.69 3.27
C ASP A 10 7.36 4.36 2.56
N ARG A 11 6.79 3.37 3.27
CA ARG A 11 6.47 2.07 2.69
C ARG A 11 5.36 2.16 1.63
N LEU A 12 4.27 2.86 1.93
CA LEU A 12 3.18 3.02 0.96
C LEU A 12 3.63 3.79 -0.29
N ASN A 13 4.38 4.87 -0.08
CA ASN A 13 4.86 5.70 -1.18
C ASN A 13 5.94 5.01 -2.01
N ALA A 14 6.79 4.18 -1.42
CA ALA A 14 7.78 3.41 -2.17
C ALA A 14 7.12 2.49 -3.20
N ASP A 15 5.95 1.91 -2.89
CA ASP A 15 5.21 1.11 -3.86
C ASP A 15 4.39 1.97 -4.82
N LEU A 16 3.49 2.80 -4.30
CA LEU A 16 2.53 3.54 -5.13
C LEU A 16 3.23 4.51 -6.07
N SER A 17 4.23 5.25 -5.61
CA SER A 17 5.00 6.14 -6.49
C SER A 17 6.00 5.36 -7.33
N GLY A 18 6.58 4.29 -6.78
CA GLY A 18 7.54 3.42 -7.48
C GLY A 18 6.94 2.70 -8.68
N VAL A 19 5.62 2.48 -8.71
CA VAL A 19 4.88 1.93 -9.86
C VAL A 19 4.05 2.98 -10.61
N GLY A 20 4.25 4.28 -10.34
CA GLY A 20 3.64 5.37 -11.10
C GLY A 20 2.18 5.69 -10.76
N LEU A 21 1.66 5.22 -9.62
CA LEU A 21 0.27 5.42 -9.16
C LEU A 21 0.11 6.67 -8.27
N GLY A 22 1.17 7.33 -7.82
CA GLY A 22 1.10 8.58 -7.05
C GLY A 22 1.53 8.40 -5.59
N SER A 23 1.10 9.31 -4.70
CA SER A 23 1.54 9.34 -3.31
C SER A 23 0.40 9.45 -2.30
N VAL A 24 0.67 8.87 -1.11
CA VAL A 24 -0.14 8.95 0.10
C VAL A 24 0.38 10.07 0.97
N SER A 25 -0.54 10.84 1.55
CA SER A 25 -0.26 11.87 2.54
C SER A 25 -1.09 11.64 3.81
N VAL A 26 -0.70 12.30 4.91
CA VAL A 26 -1.55 12.45 6.08
C VAL A 26 -2.30 13.76 5.94
N VAL A 27 -3.60 13.74 6.22
CA VAL A 27 -4.46 14.92 6.21
C VAL A 27 -5.10 15.10 7.59
N ASP A 28 -5.45 16.34 7.91
CA ASP A 28 -6.19 16.63 9.14
C ASP A 28 -7.57 15.95 9.06
N ASP A 29 -7.96 15.24 10.12
CA ASP A 29 -9.30 14.66 10.22
C ASP A 29 -10.33 15.80 10.19
N PRO A 30 -11.20 15.88 9.17
CA PRO A 30 -12.21 16.93 9.09
C PRO A 30 -13.32 16.80 10.15
N GLY A 31 -13.19 15.86 11.09
CA GLY A 31 -14.11 15.62 12.21
C GLY A 31 -15.07 14.46 11.96
N ALA A 32 -14.69 13.50 11.12
CA ALA A 32 -15.61 12.56 10.47
C ALA A 32 -15.93 11.28 11.27
N GLY A 33 -15.59 11.19 12.56
CA GLY A 33 -16.07 10.10 13.41
C GLY A 33 -15.39 8.75 13.17
N TRP A 34 -14.16 8.75 12.63
CA TRP A 34 -13.36 7.54 12.41
C TRP A 34 -12.92 6.85 13.72
N GLY A 35 -12.94 7.57 14.83
CA GLY A 35 -12.63 7.04 16.16
C GLY A 35 -11.35 7.64 16.75
N GLU A 36 -11.28 7.68 18.07
CA GLU A 36 -10.15 8.27 18.77
C GLU A 36 -8.85 7.51 18.48
N GLY A 37 -7.78 8.24 18.15
CA GLY A 37 -6.45 7.66 17.95
C GLY A 37 -6.15 7.13 16.54
N LEU A 38 -7.09 7.27 15.60
CA LEU A 38 -6.82 7.01 14.19
C LEU A 38 -6.18 8.23 13.50
N THR A 39 -5.44 7.96 12.43
CA THR A 39 -4.90 8.99 11.54
C THR A 39 -5.51 8.80 10.16
N VAL A 40 -5.88 9.91 9.52
CA VAL A 40 -6.46 9.91 8.18
C VAL A 40 -5.33 10.02 7.15
N PHE A 41 -5.37 9.12 6.18
CA PHE A 41 -4.46 9.05 5.05
C PHE A 41 -5.23 9.33 3.77
N GLU A 42 -4.64 10.12 2.88
CA GLU A 42 -5.23 10.47 1.59
C GLU A 42 -4.37 9.95 0.45
N PHE A 43 -5.00 9.34 -0.55
CA PHE A 43 -4.40 8.94 -1.82
C PHE A 43 -5.32 9.38 -2.95
N GLN A 44 -4.82 10.23 -3.86
CA GLN A 44 -5.59 10.76 -5.00
C GLN A 44 -7.00 11.28 -4.63
N GLY A 45 -7.13 11.99 -3.50
CA GLY A 45 -8.40 12.54 -3.01
C GLY A 45 -9.36 11.51 -2.39
N ARG A 46 -8.95 10.26 -2.21
CA ARG A 46 -9.64 9.25 -1.39
C ARG A 46 -9.01 9.18 -0.02
N GLN A 47 -9.85 9.09 1.00
CA GLN A 47 -9.43 9.10 2.40
C GLN A 47 -9.83 7.81 3.09
N THR A 48 -8.92 7.29 3.89
CA THR A 48 -9.16 6.18 4.81
C THR A 48 -8.40 6.44 6.10
N SER A 49 -8.66 5.65 7.15
CA SER A 49 -8.02 5.85 8.45
C SER A 49 -7.42 4.56 8.98
N ALA A 50 -6.30 4.69 9.68
CA ALA A 50 -5.63 3.57 10.33
C ALA A 50 -5.02 4.00 11.67
N ASN A 51 -4.82 3.03 12.56
CA ASN A 51 -4.16 3.27 13.84
C ASN A 51 -2.63 3.20 13.66
N PRO A 52 -1.88 4.33 13.72
CA PRO A 52 -0.44 4.33 13.49
C PRO A 52 0.36 3.67 14.64
N ARG A 53 -0.29 3.25 15.72
CA ARG A 53 0.34 2.44 16.78
C ARG A 53 0.54 0.99 16.34
N GLU A 54 -0.25 0.51 15.39
CA GLU A 54 -0.20 -0.83 14.83
C GLU A 54 0.40 -0.76 13.42
N VAL A 55 1.68 -0.40 13.33
CA VAL A 55 2.35 0.00 12.08
C VAL A 55 2.10 -0.98 10.93
N GLU A 56 2.33 -2.27 11.15
CA GLU A 56 2.25 -3.28 10.10
C GLU A 56 0.79 -3.57 9.69
N ALA A 57 -0.14 -3.57 10.64
CA ALA A 57 -1.56 -3.66 10.33
C ALA A 57 -2.05 -2.42 9.57
N ALA A 58 -1.59 -1.23 9.95
CA ALA A 58 -1.89 0.02 9.26
C ALA A 58 -1.36 0.02 7.81
N VAL A 59 -0.09 -0.39 7.60
CA VAL A 59 0.48 -0.49 6.25
C VAL A 59 -0.32 -1.46 5.39
N ALA A 60 -0.63 -2.66 5.90
CA ALA A 60 -1.40 -3.65 5.15
C ALA A 60 -2.82 -3.15 4.80
N LEU A 61 -3.54 -2.57 5.77
CA LEU A 61 -4.87 -2.02 5.56
C LEU A 61 -4.88 -0.92 4.50
N LEU A 62 -3.95 0.05 4.63
CA LEU A 62 -3.86 1.18 3.72
C LEU A 62 -3.46 0.73 2.30
N ALA A 63 -2.50 -0.20 2.20
CA ALA A 63 -2.08 -0.76 0.92
C ALA A 63 -3.22 -1.51 0.21
N SER A 64 -3.99 -2.31 0.94
CA SER A 64 -5.16 -3.01 0.39
C SER A 64 -6.25 -2.03 -0.03
N THR A 65 -6.54 -1.01 0.79
CA THR A 65 -7.58 -0.01 0.47
C THR A 65 -7.22 0.77 -0.78
N PHE A 66 -5.99 1.28 -0.88
CA PHE A 66 -5.57 2.05 -2.05
C PHE A 66 -5.39 1.19 -3.30
N GLN A 67 -5.08 -0.10 -3.14
CA GLN A 67 -5.15 -1.06 -4.24
C GLN A 67 -6.59 -1.16 -4.79
N ASP A 68 -7.58 -1.35 -3.92
CA ASP A 68 -8.98 -1.44 -4.35
C ASP A 68 -9.44 -0.14 -5.04
N ASP A 69 -9.04 1.03 -4.50
CA ASP A 69 -9.30 2.32 -5.13
C ASP A 69 -8.72 2.40 -6.56
N VAL A 70 -7.51 1.87 -6.78
CA VAL A 70 -6.88 1.82 -8.11
C VAL A 70 -7.69 0.92 -9.05
N ILE A 71 -8.05 -0.28 -8.61
CA ILE A 71 -8.70 -1.30 -9.45
C ILE A 71 -10.15 -0.93 -9.77
N ASP A 72 -10.97 -0.75 -8.73
CA ASP A 72 -12.43 -0.71 -8.86
C ASP A 72 -12.94 0.69 -9.18
N GLU A 73 -12.41 1.71 -8.51
CA GLU A 73 -12.99 3.05 -8.57
C GLU A 73 -12.32 3.97 -9.59
N ARG A 74 -11.01 3.81 -9.78
CA ARG A 74 -10.21 4.62 -10.70
C ARG A 74 -9.98 3.96 -12.05
N HIS A 75 -10.35 2.69 -12.20
CA HIS A 75 -10.06 1.88 -13.39
C HIS A 75 -8.59 1.97 -13.81
N GLY A 76 -7.70 2.11 -12.83
CA GLY A 76 -6.25 2.16 -13.00
C GLY A 76 -5.67 0.74 -13.08
N ALA A 77 -4.51 0.63 -13.73
CA ALA A 77 -3.79 -0.63 -13.78
C ALA A 77 -3.06 -0.86 -12.46
N TRP A 78 -3.47 -1.87 -11.70
CA TRP A 78 -2.69 -2.38 -10.57
C TRP A 78 -1.59 -3.33 -11.09
N PRO A 79 -0.38 -3.32 -10.51
CA PRO A 79 0.67 -4.25 -10.91
C PRO A 79 0.28 -5.73 -10.73
N GLU A 80 0.57 -6.53 -11.74
CA GLU A 80 0.37 -7.98 -11.75
C GLU A 80 1.69 -8.70 -12.01
N VAL A 81 1.80 -9.94 -11.54
CA VAL A 81 2.95 -10.82 -11.80
C VAL A 81 2.48 -12.00 -12.64
N ASN A 82 2.97 -12.12 -13.88
CA ASN A 82 2.56 -13.17 -14.82
C ASN A 82 1.03 -13.27 -15.00
N GLY A 83 0.34 -12.12 -15.06
CA GLY A 83 -1.12 -12.05 -15.19
C GLY A 83 -1.89 -12.42 -13.92
N LYS A 84 -1.21 -12.45 -12.76
CA LYS A 84 -1.82 -12.74 -11.46
C LYS A 84 -1.87 -11.48 -10.61
N PRO A 85 -3.02 -11.21 -9.96
CA PRO A 85 -3.15 -10.08 -9.06
C PRO A 85 -2.31 -10.29 -7.81
N LEU A 86 -1.74 -9.19 -7.32
CA LEU A 86 -1.17 -9.10 -5.98
C LEU A 86 -2.25 -8.70 -4.99
N TRP A 87 -2.07 -8.96 -3.69
CA TRP A 87 -2.99 -8.48 -2.66
C TRP A 87 -2.20 -8.08 -1.40
N ALA A 88 -2.52 -6.94 -0.79
CA ALA A 88 -1.87 -6.54 0.45
C ALA A 88 -2.50 -7.25 1.67
N SER A 89 -1.68 -7.78 2.57
CA SER A 89 -2.13 -8.27 3.89
C SER A 89 -0.97 -8.27 4.88
N ALA A 90 -1.25 -8.47 6.17
CA ALA A 90 -0.23 -8.67 7.19
C ALA A 90 -0.05 -10.18 7.47
N ASP A 91 1.15 -10.72 7.22
CA ASP A 91 1.55 -12.06 7.67
C ASP A 91 2.47 -11.95 8.87
N SER A 92 2.21 -12.68 9.95
CA SER A 92 3.19 -12.90 11.02
C SER A 92 3.83 -11.60 11.57
N GLY A 93 3.10 -10.49 11.50
CA GLY A 93 3.56 -9.16 11.92
C GLY A 93 4.30 -8.34 10.86
N VAL A 94 4.25 -8.69 9.57
CA VAL A 94 4.81 -7.90 8.46
C VAL A 94 3.76 -7.70 7.36
N ALA A 95 3.56 -6.46 6.94
CA ALA A 95 2.75 -6.11 5.77
C ALA A 95 3.46 -6.55 4.49
N CYS A 96 2.80 -7.39 3.70
CA CYS A 96 3.32 -8.00 2.49
C CYS A 96 2.34 -7.88 1.34
N TRP A 97 2.87 -7.81 0.11
CA TRP A 97 2.15 -8.20 -1.08
C TRP A 97 2.18 -9.72 -1.20
N TYR A 98 1.02 -10.30 -1.44
CA TYR A 98 0.84 -11.73 -1.62
C TYR A 98 0.70 -12.08 -3.10
N LEU A 99 1.30 -13.20 -3.48
CA LEU A 99 1.15 -13.83 -4.79
C LEU A 99 0.73 -15.28 -4.57
N ASP A 100 -0.38 -15.70 -5.17
CA ASP A 100 -0.95 -17.06 -5.00
C ASP A 100 -1.12 -17.48 -3.52
N GLY A 101 -1.56 -16.55 -2.68
CA GLY A 101 -1.81 -16.82 -1.25
C GLY A 101 -0.56 -16.98 -0.39
N LYS A 102 0.63 -16.63 -0.90
CA LYS A 102 1.89 -16.62 -0.13
C LYS A 102 2.50 -15.21 -0.09
N PRO A 103 3.15 -14.81 1.02
CA PRO A 103 3.93 -13.58 1.06
C PRO A 103 4.99 -13.61 -0.04
N TRP A 104 5.03 -12.55 -0.85
CA TRP A 104 5.93 -12.45 -1.99
C TRP A 104 7.01 -11.38 -1.77
N CYS A 105 6.60 -10.17 -1.39
CA CYS A 105 7.52 -9.13 -0.93
C CYS A 105 6.87 -8.25 0.14
N ALA A 106 7.68 -7.54 0.92
CA ALA A 106 7.18 -6.57 1.87
C ALA A 106 6.57 -5.37 1.13
N VAL A 107 5.51 -4.75 1.67
CA VAL A 107 5.04 -3.43 1.20
C VAL A 107 6.21 -2.44 1.29
N GLY A 108 6.43 -1.62 0.28
CA GLY A 108 7.58 -0.74 0.07
C GLY A 108 8.71 -1.36 -0.77
N GLN A 109 8.55 -2.59 -1.25
CA GLN A 109 9.51 -3.28 -2.11
C GLN A 109 8.93 -3.74 -3.46
N LEU A 110 7.72 -3.30 -3.81
CA LEU A 110 6.99 -3.77 -4.98
C LEU A 110 7.75 -3.52 -6.29
N ALA A 111 8.21 -2.29 -6.52
CA ALA A 111 8.92 -1.94 -7.75
C ALA A 111 10.19 -2.79 -7.95
N GLY A 112 10.96 -3.02 -6.88
CA GLY A 112 12.14 -3.88 -6.92
C GLY A 112 11.80 -5.35 -7.17
N ALA A 113 10.75 -5.87 -6.53
CA ALA A 113 10.28 -7.23 -6.73
C ALA A 113 9.77 -7.48 -8.16
N LEU A 114 9.07 -6.50 -8.75
CA LEU A 114 8.61 -6.54 -10.14
C LEU A 114 9.79 -6.56 -11.12
N ALA A 115 10.84 -5.76 -10.88
CA ALA A 115 12.01 -5.72 -11.75
C ALA A 115 12.75 -7.07 -11.82
N VAL A 116 12.79 -7.83 -10.72
CA VAL A 116 13.40 -9.17 -10.67
C VAL A 116 12.55 -10.23 -11.40
N ASN A 117 11.25 -9.98 -11.54
CA ASN A 117 10.30 -10.92 -12.17
C ASN A 117 9.87 -10.49 -13.58
N ALA A 118 10.46 -9.42 -14.11
CA ALA A 118 10.32 -9.10 -15.52
C ALA A 118 10.98 -10.24 -16.33
N PRO A 119 10.32 -10.77 -17.38
CA PRO A 119 10.99 -11.71 -18.27
C PRO A 119 12.26 -11.03 -18.78
N ASP A 120 13.40 -11.75 -18.74
CA ASP A 120 14.64 -11.29 -19.37
C ASP A 120 14.26 -10.80 -20.76
N SER A 121 14.33 -9.49 -20.96
CA SER A 121 14.15 -8.89 -22.27
C SER A 121 15.38 -9.33 -23.03
N ALA A 122 15.28 -10.48 -23.70
CA ALA A 122 16.35 -11.06 -24.49
C ALA A 122 16.74 -10.05 -25.57
N GLU A 123 17.89 -9.40 -25.38
CA GLU A 123 18.64 -8.70 -26.42
C GLU A 123 19.24 -9.69 -27.42
#